data_AF-A0A502F9I1-F1
#
_entry.id   AF-A0A502F9I1-F1
#
_cell.length_a   1.000
_cell.length_b   1.000
_cell.length_c   1.000
_cell.angle_alpha   90.00
_cell.angle_beta   90.00
_cell.angle_gamma   90.00
#
_symmetry.space_group_name_H-M   'P 1'
#
loop_
_entity.id
_entity.type
_entity.pdbx_description
1 polymer ?
#
loop_
_entity_poly.entity_id
_entity_poly.type
_entity_poly.pdbx_seq_one_letter_code
_entity_poly.pdbx_strand_id
1 'polypeptide(L)'
;MTPQELKAARNAVGLSAEGFARLVRVESGRTVRRWESGEREIPGPVVVLVEALMASRAVRQFFGLVVEGDLTLAAPVHSEKKGI
;
A
#
# COMPACT_ATOMS: atom_id res chain seq x y z
N MET A 1 -7.44 0.69 12.53
CA MET A 1 -7.83 0.20 11.20
C MET A 1 -9.00 -0.76 11.32
N THR A 2 -10.07 -0.53 10.58
CA THR A 2 -11.24 -1.42 10.47
C THR A 2 -11.05 -2.46 9.35
N PRO A 3 -11.84 -3.55 9.33
CA PRO A 3 -11.84 -4.52 8.23
C PRO A 3 -12.05 -3.88 6.85
N GLN A 4 -12.96 -2.91 6.76
CA GLN A 4 -13.28 -2.20 5.51
C GLN A 4 -12.14 -1.27 5.08
N GLU A 5 -11.50 -0.59 6.02
CA GLU A 5 -10.31 0.23 5.75
C GLU A 5 -9.14 -0.62 5.22
N LEU A 6 -8.89 -1.79 5.82
CA LEU A 6 -7.86 -2.72 5.33
C LEU A 6 -8.14 -3.14 3.88
N LYS A 7 -9.38 -3.54 3.59
CA LYS A 7 -9.79 -3.94 2.24
C LYS A 7 -9.63 -2.81 1.23
N ALA A 8 -10.02 -1.60 1.60
CA ALA A 8 -9.88 -0.41 0.76
C ALA A 8 -8.40 -0.09 0.50
N ALA A 9 -7.57 -0.05 1.53
CA ALA A 9 -6.13 0.21 1.40
C ALA A 9 -5.43 -0.82 0.52
N ARG A 10 -5.71 -2.11 0.71
CA ARG A 10 -5.16 -3.19 -0.11
C ARG A 10 -5.50 -3.01 -1.59
N ASN A 11 -6.76 -2.68 -1.89
CA ASN A 11 -7.19 -2.42 -3.27
C ASN A 11 -6.53 -1.16 -3.85
N ALA A 12 -6.38 -0.10 -3.04
CA ALA A 12 -5.75 1.15 -3.45
C ALA A 12 -4.28 0.97 -3.86
N VAL A 13 -3.57 0.04 -3.22
CA VAL A 13 -2.19 -0.33 -3.60
C VAL A 13 -2.12 -1.46 -4.65
N GLY A 14 -3.24 -1.81 -5.27
CA GLY A 14 -3.31 -2.75 -6.39
C GLY A 14 -3.11 -4.23 -6.02
N LEU A 15 -3.21 -4.59 -4.73
CA LEU A 15 -2.95 -5.95 -4.28
C LEU A 15 -4.21 -6.81 -4.24
N SER A 16 -4.12 -8.04 -4.76
CA SER A 16 -5.08 -9.08 -4.42
C SER A 16 -4.92 -9.53 -2.97
N ALA A 17 -5.92 -10.21 -2.39
CA ALA A 17 -5.80 -10.80 -1.06
C ALA A 17 -4.58 -11.76 -0.95
N GLU A 18 -4.28 -12.50 -2.02
CA GLU A 18 -3.13 -13.41 -2.07
C GLU A 18 -1.80 -12.65 -2.18
N GLY A 19 -1.76 -11.58 -2.97
CA GLY A 19 -0.60 -10.69 -3.05
C GLY A 19 -0.29 -10.03 -1.70
N PHE A 20 -1.33 -9.56 -1.01
CA PHE A 20 -1.18 -8.99 0.32
C PHE A 20 -0.72 -10.02 1.35
N ALA A 21 -1.26 -11.24 1.31
CA ALA A 21 -0.82 -12.33 2.20
C ALA A 21 0.69 -12.60 2.08
N ARG A 22 1.21 -12.63 0.85
CA ARG A 22 2.67 -12.76 0.61
C ARG A 22 3.45 -11.57 1.16
N LEU A 23 2.96 -10.34 0.94
CA LEU A 23 3.62 -9.12 1.43
C LEU A 23 3.74 -9.12 2.96
N VAL A 24 2.68 -9.50 3.68
CA VAL A 24 2.66 -9.53 5.16
C VAL A 24 3.11 -10.86 5.75
N ARG A 25 3.54 -11.82 4.92
CA ARG A 25 4.04 -13.15 5.29
C ARG A 25 3.06 -13.98 6.14
N VAL A 26 1.80 -14.05 5.70
CA VAL A 26 0.81 -14.99 6.26
C VAL A 26 0.43 -16.07 5.26
N GLU A 27 -0.17 -17.14 5.78
CA GLU A 27 -0.42 -18.40 5.07
C GLU A 27 -1.08 -18.24 3.70
N SER A 28 -2.14 -17.43 3.59
CA SER A 28 -2.87 -17.26 2.33
C SER A 28 -3.79 -16.04 2.34
N GLY A 29 -4.34 -15.70 1.18
CA GLY A 29 -5.40 -14.71 1.06
C GLY A 29 -6.69 -15.09 1.80
N ARG A 30 -6.87 -16.35 2.25
CA ARG A 30 -8.01 -16.70 3.14
C ARG A 30 -7.86 -16.03 4.50
N THR A 31 -6.65 -15.97 5.05
CA THR A 31 -6.36 -15.25 6.31
C THR A 31 -6.68 -13.76 6.17
N VAL A 32 -6.29 -13.15 5.05
CA VAL A 32 -6.60 -11.74 4.75
C VAL A 32 -8.11 -11.50 4.69
N ARG A 33 -8.87 -12.37 4.01
CA ARG A 33 -10.34 -12.23 3.92
C ARG A 33 -11.04 -12.36 5.27
N ARG A 34 -10.50 -13.17 6.21
CA ARG A 34 -11.00 -13.25 7.59
C ARG A 34 -10.80 -11.95 8.37
N TRP A 35 -9.70 -11.24 8.11
CA TRP A 35 -9.48 -9.91 8.66
C TRP A 35 -10.46 -8.89 8.06
N GLU A 36 -10.63 -8.91 6.73
CA GLU A 36 -11.51 -7.98 6.00
C GLU A 36 -13.01 -8.22 6.24
N SER A 37 -13.41 -9.40 6.69
CA SER A 37 -14.78 -9.69 7.13
C SER A 37 -15.03 -9.37 8.60
N GLY A 38 -13.97 -9.15 9.39
CA GLY A 38 -14.06 -9.03 10.84
C GLY A 38 -14.19 -10.37 11.58
N GLU A 39 -14.10 -11.51 10.88
CA GLU A 39 -14.05 -12.85 11.51
C GLU A 39 -12.81 -13.01 12.41
N ARG A 40 -11.73 -12.30 12.08
CA ARG A 40 -10.50 -12.24 12.90
C ARG A 40 -10.01 -10.81 13.04
N GLU A 41 -9.38 -10.54 14.18
CA GLU A 41 -8.68 -9.28 14.43
C GLU A 41 -7.50 -9.09 13.47
N ILE A 42 -7.26 -7.83 13.07
CA ILE A 42 -6.12 -7.43 12.25
C ILE A 42 -4.89 -7.31 13.17
N PRO A 43 -3.80 -8.05 12.94
CA PRO A 43 -2.60 -7.93 13.78
C PRO A 43 -2.01 -6.52 13.74
N GLY A 44 -1.59 -5.97 14.89
CA GLY A 44 -1.01 -4.63 14.99
C GLY A 44 0.11 -4.32 13.98
N PRO A 45 1.09 -5.21 13.75
CA PRO A 45 2.12 -4.99 12.73
C PRO A 45 1.58 -4.85 11.30
N VAL A 46 0.46 -5.52 10.98
CA VAL A 46 -0.22 -5.38 9.69
C VAL A 46 -0.82 -3.98 9.56
N VAL A 47 -1.43 -3.46 10.65
CA VAL A 47 -1.97 -2.10 10.68
C VAL A 47 -0.86 -1.07 10.40
N VAL A 48 0.26 -1.14 11.12
CA VAL A 48 1.40 -0.25 10.94
C VAL A 48 1.94 -0.29 9.52
N LEU A 49 2.07 -1.48 8.94
CA LEU A 49 2.58 -1.63 7.58
C LEU A 49 1.62 -1.05 6.53
N VAL A 50 0.31 -1.25 6.69
CA VAL A 50 -0.68 -0.68 5.76
C VAL A 50 -0.70 0.84 5.85
N GLU A 51 -0.65 1.42 7.06
CA GLU A 51 -0.54 2.86 7.24
C GLU A 51 0.73 3.42 6.57
N ALA A 52 1.87 2.74 6.73
CA ALA A 52 3.12 3.13 6.08
C ALA A 52 3.04 3.03 4.54
N LEU A 53 2.42 1.98 4.00
CA LEU A 53 2.20 1.79 2.57
C LEU A 53 1.28 2.89 1.99
N MET A 54 0.30 3.36 2.74
CA MET A 54 -0.59 4.44 2.29
C MET A 54 0.12 5.81 2.37
N ALA A 55 0.87 6.06 3.44
CA ALA A 55 1.50 7.35 3.69
C ALA A 55 2.78 7.60 2.87
N SER A 56 3.53 6.55 2.49
CA SER A 56 4.87 6.73 1.95
C SER A 56 5.08 6.01 0.61
N ARG A 57 5.37 6.81 -0.42
CA ARG A 57 5.85 6.31 -1.73
C ARG A 57 7.14 5.48 -1.59
N ALA A 58 8.06 5.90 -0.72
CA ALA A 58 9.32 5.18 -0.52
C ALA A 58 9.07 3.77 0.05
N VAL A 59 8.08 3.61 0.93
CA VAL A 59 7.68 2.30 1.46
C VAL A 59 7.06 1.45 0.35
N ARG A 60 6.16 2.00 -0.48
CA ARG A 60 5.61 1.29 -1.64
C ARG A 60 6.71 0.81 -2.58
N GLN A 61 7.66 1.68 -2.92
CA GLN A 61 8.81 1.36 -3.78
C GLN A 61 9.73 0.30 -3.16
N PHE A 62 9.98 0.36 -1.86
CA PHE A 62 10.76 -0.65 -1.13
C PHE A 62 10.15 -2.05 -1.29
N PHE A 63 8.81 -2.14 -1.26
CA PHE A 63 8.08 -3.39 -1.51
C PHE A 63 7.81 -3.67 -3.00
N GLY A 64 8.33 -2.87 -3.92
CA GLY A 64 8.15 -3.05 -5.37
C GLY A 64 6.72 -2.79 -5.85
N LEU A 65 5.91 -2.05 -5.10
CA LEU A 65 4.56 -1.68 -5.50
C LEU A 65 4.59 -0.41 -6.35
N VAL A 66 3.86 -0.44 -7.47
CA VAL A 66 3.66 0.70 -8.35
C VAL A 66 2.19 1.08 -8.30
N VAL A 67 1.88 2.21 -7.67
CA VAL A 67 0.53 2.77 -7.63
C VAL A 67 0.47 3.94 -8.62
N GLU A 68 -0.64 4.11 -9.32
CA GLU A 68 -0.79 5.12 -10.38
C GLU A 68 -0.38 6.54 -9.93
N GLY A 69 -0.70 6.90 -8.68
CA GLY A 69 -0.31 8.18 -8.07
C GLY A 69 1.18 8.34 -7.74
N ASP A 70 2.00 7.29 -7.86
CA ASP A 70 3.46 7.36 -7.66
C ASP A 70 4.20 7.88 -8.89
N LEU A 71 3.55 7.92 -10.05
CA LEU A 71 4.16 8.31 -11.33
C LEU A 71 4.07 9.82 -11.60
N THR A 72 3.26 10.56 -10.85
CA THR A 72 2.89 11.96 -11.13
C THR A 72 3.84 13.02 -10.56
N LEU A 73 4.87 12.65 -9.80
CA LEU A 73 5.87 13.58 -9.25
C LEU A 73 7.24 13.44 -9.91
N ALA A 74 7.30 13.20 -11.22
CA ALA A 74 8.46 13.64 -11.98
C ALA A 74 8.42 15.18 -11.98
N ALA A 75 9.19 15.79 -11.07
CA ALA A 75 9.22 17.22 -10.80
C ALA A 75 9.39 18.07 -12.07
N PRO A 76 8.90 19.33 -12.07
CA PRO A 76 9.19 20.25 -13.17
C PRO A 76 10.70 20.42 -13.29
N VAL A 77 11.23 20.07 -14.46
CA VAL A 77 12.58 20.44 -14.89
C VAL A 77 12.69 21.95 -14.67
N HIS A 78 13.62 22.36 -13.81
CA HIS A 78 13.94 23.76 -13.60
C HIS A 78 14.15 24.41 -14.97
N SER A 79 13.30 25.39 -15.32
CA SER A 79 13.64 26.33 -16.38
C SER A 79 14.77 27.20 -15.82
N GLU A 80 16.02 26.83 -16.10
CA GLU A 80 17.13 27.77 -16.10
C GLU A 80 16.72 28.94 -17.00
N LYS A 81 16.40 30.09 -16.39
CA LYS A 81 16.31 31.35 -17.12
C LYS A 81 17.72 31.68 -17.58
N LYS A 82 18.03 31.33 -18.83
CA LYS A 82 19.24 31.74 -19.53
C LYS A 82 18.94 33.04 -20.29
N GLY A 83 19.60 34.13 -19.88
CA GLY A 83 19.71 35.40 -20.61
C GLY A 83 18.52 36.36 -20.39
N ILE A 84 18.68 37.68 -20.40
CA ILE A 84 19.80 38.60 -20.68
C ILE A 84 19.58 39.80 -19.75
#